data_AF-A0A3E3E273-F1
#
_entry.id   AF-A0A3E3E273-F1
#
_cell.length_a   1.000
_cell.length_b   1.000
_cell.length_c   1.000
_cell.angle_alpha   90.00
_cell.angle_beta   90.00
_cell.angle_gamma   90.00
#
_symmetry.space_group_name_H-M   'P 1'
#
loop_
_entity.id
_entity.type
_entity.pdbx_description
1 polymer ?
#
loop_
_entity_poly.entity_id
_entity_poly.type
_entity_poly.pdbx_seq_one_letter_code
_entity_poly.pdbx_strand_id
1 'polypeptide(L)'
;MNKTPEDLYLRIKNANELVSYSVSDFKKIAYGLQFYIDNNIVRIYSSKKKGITLDTSQSKSDELSLILNSIYDIFQGNGLSSSDFDAEKNQLYPIMDPPLLGSDEVGKGDFYAPIIVGSVYLEKNEYDILKNLGVRDSKDLSDDRIIKLASEIKKVTNNYSILRIGQSKYNELYKKIGNINAILAWAHVTNIKNVYKKQPFKKALVDKFGREEQIRNGLKELNLEMIFKPKAEQNIAVAAASILARDALLTTIKNMNKHYDFDFPLGANSIVITKGKEFVKKFGEEELNNVCKMHFKTVQNILN
;
A
#
# COMPACT_ATOMS: atom_id res chain seq x y z
N MET A 1 18.06 19.14 -24.29
CA MET A 1 18.92 18.11 -24.92
C MET A 1 18.09 16.85 -25.11
N ASN A 2 18.20 16.18 -26.26
CA ASN A 2 17.54 14.90 -26.48
C ASN A 2 18.23 13.85 -25.60
N LYS A 3 17.49 13.23 -24.67
CA LYS A 3 18.00 12.16 -23.80
C LYS A 3 18.51 11.01 -24.67
N THR A 4 19.64 10.41 -24.30
CA THR A 4 20.27 9.25 -24.96
C THR A 4 20.36 8.03 -24.03
N PRO A 5 20.48 6.80 -24.57
CA PRO A 5 20.79 5.61 -23.75
C PRO A 5 22.02 5.78 -22.87
N GLU A 6 23.04 6.47 -23.38
CA GLU A 6 24.27 6.79 -22.66
C GLU A 6 24.01 7.68 -21.44
N ASP A 7 23.08 8.64 -21.54
CA ASP A 7 22.69 9.49 -20.40
C ASP A 7 22.03 8.68 -19.28
N LEU A 8 21.16 7.71 -19.63
CA LEU A 8 20.55 6.82 -18.63
C LEU A 8 21.59 5.88 -18.01
N TYR A 9 22.52 5.34 -18.81
CA TYR A 9 23.62 4.54 -18.30
C TYR A 9 24.49 5.33 -17.32
N LEU A 10 24.89 6.55 -17.65
CA LEU A 10 25.68 7.40 -16.76
C LEU A 10 24.94 7.72 -15.46
N ARG A 11 23.62 7.91 -15.53
CA ARG A 11 22.79 8.11 -14.34
C ARG A 11 22.75 6.86 -13.45
N ILE A 12 22.61 5.68 -14.04
CA ILE A 12 22.63 4.40 -13.30
C ILE A 12 24.01 4.18 -12.69
N LYS A 13 25.10 4.38 -13.45
CA LYS A 13 26.48 4.16 -12.98
C LYS A 13 26.85 5.06 -11.80
N ASN A 14 26.29 6.27 -11.74
CA ASN A 14 26.57 7.25 -10.70
C ASN A 14 25.48 7.36 -9.63
N ALA A 15 24.51 6.43 -9.58
CA ALA A 15 23.43 6.47 -8.61
C ALA A 15 23.92 6.09 -7.20
N ASN A 16 23.59 6.91 -6.20
CA ASN A 16 23.97 6.66 -4.80
C ASN A 16 23.35 5.37 -4.26
N GLU A 17 22.16 5.03 -4.75
CA GLU A 17 21.41 3.81 -4.46
C GLU A 17 22.11 2.54 -4.95
N LEU A 18 23.12 2.69 -5.82
CA LEU A 18 23.92 1.59 -6.36
C LEU A 18 25.37 1.57 -5.85
N VAL A 19 25.72 2.36 -4.83
CA VAL A 19 27.09 2.45 -4.29
C VAL A 19 27.62 1.11 -3.75
N SER A 20 26.73 0.23 -3.28
CA SER A 20 27.09 -1.12 -2.84
C SER A 20 27.19 -2.16 -3.97
N TYR A 21 26.91 -1.78 -5.21
CA TYR A 21 26.89 -2.66 -6.38
C TYR A 21 28.05 -2.34 -7.33
N SER A 22 28.60 -3.36 -7.98
CA SER A 22 29.60 -3.21 -9.03
C SER A 22 28.93 -3.01 -10.39
N VAL A 23 28.98 -1.80 -10.95
CA VAL A 23 28.44 -1.49 -12.29
C VAL A 23 29.55 -1.57 -13.34
N SER A 24 29.42 -2.50 -14.30
CA SER A 24 30.39 -2.69 -15.38
C SER A 24 30.31 -1.58 -16.44
N ASP A 25 31.33 -1.50 -17.28
CA ASP A 25 31.22 -0.74 -18.53
C ASP A 25 30.17 -1.35 -19.48
N PHE A 26 29.54 -0.49 -20.28
CA PHE A 26 28.57 -0.94 -21.27
C PHE A 26 29.21 -1.42 -22.56
N LYS A 27 28.51 -2.35 -23.21
CA LYS A 27 28.71 -2.76 -24.59
C LYS A 27 27.53 -2.28 -25.43
N LYS A 28 27.80 -1.77 -26.63
CA LYS A 28 26.74 -1.44 -27.60
C LYS A 28 26.10 -2.71 -28.16
N ILE A 29 24.78 -2.72 -28.20
CA ILE A 29 23.95 -3.79 -28.79
C ILE A 29 23.02 -3.21 -29.86
N ALA A 30 22.34 -4.08 -30.60
CA ALA A 30 21.33 -3.64 -31.55
C ALA A 30 20.28 -2.77 -30.83
N TYR A 31 20.15 -1.51 -31.27
CA TYR A 31 19.20 -0.54 -30.74
C TYR A 31 19.41 -0.16 -29.26
N GLY A 32 20.61 -0.32 -28.68
CA GLY A 32 20.80 -0.03 -27.26
C GLY A 32 22.19 -0.29 -26.67
N LEU A 33 22.24 -0.32 -25.34
CA LEU A 33 23.41 -0.63 -24.51
C LEU A 33 23.10 -1.83 -23.61
N GLN A 34 24.13 -2.63 -23.30
CA GLN A 34 24.06 -3.71 -22.31
C GLN A 34 25.25 -3.60 -21.35
N PHE A 35 25.00 -3.77 -20.06
CA PHE A 35 26.02 -3.79 -19.00
C PHE A 35 25.58 -4.71 -17.86
N TYR A 36 26.47 -4.91 -16.90
CA TYR A 36 26.22 -5.73 -15.72
C TYR A 36 26.19 -4.88 -14.45
N ILE A 37 25.31 -5.25 -13.54
CA ILE A 37 25.34 -4.81 -12.15
C ILE A 37 25.49 -6.06 -11.28
N ASP A 38 26.68 -6.21 -10.69
CA ASP A 38 27.21 -7.47 -10.20
C ASP A 38 27.06 -8.57 -11.27
N ASN A 39 26.22 -9.58 -11.01
CA ASN A 39 25.94 -10.69 -11.92
C ASN A 39 24.62 -10.52 -12.70
N ASN A 40 23.95 -9.37 -12.60
CA ASN A 40 22.66 -9.11 -13.26
C ASN A 40 22.86 -8.36 -14.57
N ILE A 41 22.20 -8.84 -15.64
CA ILE A 41 22.25 -8.18 -16.96
C ILE A 41 21.21 -7.07 -17.00
N VAL A 42 21.64 -5.87 -17.42
CA VAL A 42 20.78 -4.71 -17.62
C VAL A 42 20.91 -4.22 -19.06
N ARG A 43 19.79 -3.88 -19.71
CA ARG A 43 19.77 -3.34 -21.07
C ARG A 43 19.00 -2.03 -21.15
N ILE A 44 19.51 -1.11 -21.96
CA ILE A 44 18.85 0.16 -22.28
C ILE A 44 18.65 0.20 -23.79
N TYR A 45 17.41 0.32 -24.23
CA TYR A 45 17.06 0.42 -25.65
C TYR A 45 16.67 1.85 -26.01
N SER A 46 16.81 2.20 -27.30
CA SER A 46 16.28 3.43 -27.88
C SER A 46 15.49 3.11 -29.15
N SER A 47 14.28 3.62 -29.24
CA SER A 47 13.44 3.51 -30.44
C SER A 47 12.76 4.83 -30.75
N LYS A 48 12.51 5.08 -32.05
CA LYS A 48 11.76 6.27 -32.50
C LYS A 48 10.33 6.31 -31.94
N LYS A 49 9.73 5.15 -31.64
CA LYS A 49 8.34 5.03 -31.20
C LYS A 49 8.16 5.11 -29.68
N LYS A 50 9.03 4.46 -28.90
CA LYS A 50 8.92 4.37 -27.42
C LYS A 50 9.94 5.23 -26.67
N GLY A 51 10.87 5.88 -27.38
CA GLY A 51 12.00 6.58 -26.75
C GLY A 51 12.97 5.59 -26.11
N ILE A 52 13.61 6.04 -25.03
CA ILE A 52 14.54 5.22 -24.23
C ILE A 52 13.76 4.30 -23.31
N THR A 53 14.13 3.03 -23.22
CA THR A 53 13.49 2.06 -22.31
C THR A 53 14.52 1.22 -21.59
N LEU A 54 14.26 0.93 -20.31
CA LEU A 54 15.09 0.06 -19.47
C LEU A 54 14.50 -1.36 -19.44
N ASP A 55 15.35 -2.37 -19.62
CA ASP A 55 15.02 -3.79 -19.47
C ASP A 55 15.87 -4.42 -18.37
N THR A 56 15.19 -4.85 -17.30
CA THR A 56 15.76 -5.57 -16.15
C THR A 56 15.21 -6.99 -16.02
N SER A 57 14.51 -7.50 -17.04
CA SER A 57 13.81 -8.80 -17.00
C SER A 57 14.72 -10.00 -16.74
N GLN A 58 16.03 -9.85 -16.94
CA GLN A 58 17.03 -10.89 -16.68
C GLN A 58 17.75 -10.71 -15.33
N SER A 59 17.37 -9.71 -14.53
CA SER A 59 17.81 -9.56 -13.14
C SER A 59 17.13 -10.60 -12.26
N LYS A 60 17.89 -11.25 -11.38
CA LYS A 60 17.34 -12.18 -10.37
C LYS A 60 17.03 -11.48 -9.04
N SER A 61 17.28 -10.17 -8.94
CA SER A 61 17.08 -9.38 -7.73
C SER A 61 15.88 -8.44 -7.88
N ASP A 62 14.86 -8.65 -7.04
CA ASP A 62 13.69 -7.79 -6.95
C ASP A 62 14.06 -6.38 -6.44
N GLU A 63 14.99 -6.30 -5.48
CA GLU A 63 15.50 -5.05 -4.92
C GLU A 63 16.21 -4.19 -5.98
N LEU A 64 17.13 -4.80 -6.73
CA LEU A 64 17.83 -4.13 -7.82
C LEU A 64 16.87 -3.66 -8.91
N SER A 65 15.83 -4.46 -9.20
CA SER A 65 14.83 -4.11 -10.19
C SER A 65 14.00 -2.89 -9.76
N LEU A 66 13.69 -2.76 -8.47
CA LEU A 66 13.01 -1.58 -7.92
C LEU A 66 13.87 -0.32 -8.01
N ILE A 67 15.16 -0.42 -7.63
CA ILE A 67 16.11 0.71 -7.71
C ILE A 67 16.24 1.19 -9.15
N LEU A 68 16.46 0.27 -10.10
CA LEU A 68 16.66 0.60 -11.50
C LEU A 68 15.41 1.20 -12.16
N ASN A 69 14.22 0.67 -11.84
CA ASN A 69 12.96 1.26 -12.33
C ASN A 69 12.74 2.67 -11.76
N SER A 70 13.10 2.91 -10.50
CA SER A 70 13.03 4.26 -9.91
C SER A 70 13.97 5.24 -10.62
N ILE A 71 15.24 4.86 -10.84
CA ILE A 71 16.21 5.69 -11.59
C ILE A 71 15.69 5.99 -13.01
N TYR A 72 15.10 5.00 -13.66
CA TYR A 72 14.52 5.13 -15.00
C TYR A 72 13.31 6.07 -15.02
N ASP A 73 12.40 5.99 -14.04
CA ASP A 73 11.24 6.88 -13.95
C ASP A 73 11.67 8.34 -13.74
N ILE A 74 12.65 8.59 -12.88
CA ILE A 74 13.23 9.94 -12.70
C ILE A 74 13.94 10.38 -13.99
N PHE A 75 14.65 9.48 -14.66
CA PHE A 75 15.26 9.76 -15.95
C PHE A 75 14.24 10.14 -17.02
N GLN A 76 13.05 9.54 -17.03
CA GLN A 76 11.97 9.90 -17.94
C GLN A 76 11.29 11.23 -17.58
N GLY A 77 11.57 11.79 -16.40
CA GLY A 77 10.88 12.98 -15.87
C GLY A 77 9.53 12.64 -15.25
N ASN A 78 9.29 11.36 -14.96
CA ASN A 78 8.08 10.85 -14.31
C ASN A 78 8.29 10.67 -12.79
N GLY A 79 9.52 10.82 -12.29
CA GLY A 79 9.88 10.79 -10.87
C GLY A 79 10.46 12.13 -10.38
N LEU A 80 10.20 12.44 -9.09
CA LEU A 80 10.79 13.56 -8.35
C LEU A 80 12.32 13.39 -8.24
N SER A 81 13.08 14.49 -8.19
CA SER A 81 14.54 14.47 -8.29
C SER A 81 15.20 13.79 -7.09
N SER A 82 16.41 13.23 -7.27
CA SER A 82 17.13 12.48 -6.21
C SER A 82 17.61 13.34 -5.04
N SER A 83 17.71 14.67 -5.20
CA SER A 83 17.89 15.59 -4.07
C SER A 83 16.63 15.73 -3.19
N ASP A 84 15.46 15.38 -3.71
CA ASP A 84 14.20 15.40 -2.96
C ASP A 84 13.94 14.05 -2.24
N PHE A 85 14.55 12.95 -2.72
CA PHE A 85 14.38 11.62 -2.11
C PHE A 85 15.09 11.48 -0.76
N ASP A 86 16.32 11.98 -0.63
CA ASP A 86 17.03 11.99 0.66
C ASP A 86 16.43 13.02 1.63
N ALA A 87 15.81 14.08 1.10
CA ALA A 87 15.04 15.02 1.89
C ALA A 87 13.75 14.39 2.44
N GLU A 88 12.94 13.68 1.63
CA GLU A 88 11.67 13.05 2.08
C GLU A 88 11.88 11.88 3.05
N LYS A 89 12.96 11.10 2.92
CA LYS A 89 13.18 9.93 3.81
C LYS A 89 13.46 10.36 5.26
N ASN A 90 14.06 11.53 5.44
CA ASN A 90 14.38 12.15 6.72
C ASN A 90 13.56 13.42 7.03
N GLN A 91 12.60 13.79 6.18
CA GLN A 91 11.67 14.86 6.50
C GLN A 91 10.75 14.36 7.60
N LEU A 92 10.98 14.81 8.83
CA LEU A 92 9.92 14.83 9.82
C LEU A 92 8.83 15.72 9.26
N TYR A 93 7.82 15.11 8.64
CA TYR A 93 6.61 15.84 8.30
C TYR A 93 6.03 16.35 9.62
N PRO A 94 5.66 17.64 9.72
CA PRO A 94 5.06 18.15 10.94
C PRO A 94 3.82 17.33 11.26
N ILE A 95 3.76 16.81 12.49
CA ILE A 95 2.59 16.08 12.98
C ILE A 95 1.45 17.09 13.05
N MET A 96 0.32 16.76 12.43
CA MET A 96 -0.83 17.65 12.42
C MET A 96 -1.53 17.61 13.77
N ASP A 97 -1.79 18.78 14.35
CA ASP A 97 -2.48 18.88 15.61
C ASP A 97 -3.97 18.54 15.47
N PRO A 98 -4.58 17.88 16.47
CA PRO A 98 -6.02 17.75 16.57
C PRO A 98 -6.70 19.11 16.80
N PRO A 99 -7.99 19.26 16.48
CA PRO A 99 -8.89 18.21 16.02
C PRO A 99 -8.67 17.82 14.55
N LEU A 100 -8.57 16.51 14.30
CA LEU A 100 -8.51 15.96 12.94
C LEU A 100 -9.05 14.55 12.86
N LEU A 101 -9.47 14.16 11.65
CA LEU A 101 -9.71 12.78 11.30
C LEU A 101 -8.43 12.15 10.73
N GLY A 102 -8.11 10.93 11.15
CA GLY A 102 -7.15 10.05 10.49
C GLY A 102 -7.85 8.90 9.77
N SER A 103 -7.32 8.44 8.64
CA SER A 103 -7.82 7.26 7.93
C SER A 103 -6.68 6.41 7.39
N ASP A 104 -6.83 5.09 7.52
CA ASP A 104 -5.85 4.11 7.06
C ASP A 104 -6.56 2.80 6.65
N GLU A 105 -5.87 1.95 5.90
CA GLU A 105 -6.37 0.67 5.41
C GLU A 105 -5.47 -0.53 5.71
N VAL A 106 -6.06 -1.72 5.69
CA VAL A 106 -5.32 -2.97 5.77
C VAL A 106 -5.92 -4.02 4.82
N GLY A 107 -5.14 -5.04 4.49
CA GLY A 107 -5.57 -6.16 3.68
C GLY A 107 -5.31 -6.00 2.18
N LYS A 108 -4.73 -4.86 1.74
CA LYS A 108 -4.44 -4.57 0.32
C LYS A 108 -3.60 -5.66 -0.35
N GLY A 109 -2.51 -6.08 0.30
CA GLY A 109 -1.56 -7.07 -0.21
C GLY A 109 -1.82 -8.51 0.25
N ASP A 110 -2.83 -8.73 1.09
CA ASP A 110 -3.12 -10.03 1.67
C ASP A 110 -4.09 -10.82 0.78
N PHE A 111 -3.75 -12.06 0.41
CA PHE A 111 -4.53 -12.86 -0.53
C PHE A 111 -5.90 -13.27 0.02
N TYR A 112 -5.91 -13.79 1.25
CA TYR A 112 -7.13 -14.26 1.94
C TYR A 112 -7.84 -13.17 2.73
N ALA A 113 -7.29 -11.97 2.85
CA ALA A 113 -7.92 -10.92 3.65
C ALA A 113 -9.03 -10.19 2.88
N PRO A 114 -10.04 -9.65 3.58
CA PRO A 114 -10.84 -8.54 3.04
C PRO A 114 -9.98 -7.26 2.89
N ILE A 115 -10.55 -6.24 2.26
CA ILE A 115 -10.05 -4.85 2.43
C ILE A 115 -10.81 -4.22 3.59
N ILE A 116 -10.08 -3.63 4.54
CA ILE A 116 -10.69 -2.94 5.68
C ILE A 116 -10.11 -1.54 5.78
N VAL A 117 -10.99 -0.55 5.89
CA VAL A 117 -10.63 0.85 6.09
C VAL A 117 -11.13 1.31 7.44
N GLY A 118 -10.22 1.90 8.23
CA GLY A 118 -10.51 2.58 9.48
C GLY A 118 -10.50 4.10 9.27
N SER A 119 -11.35 4.81 10.00
CA SER A 119 -11.30 6.26 10.12
C SER A 119 -11.68 6.65 11.54
N VAL A 120 -10.90 7.54 12.15
CA VAL A 120 -11.07 7.99 13.54
C VAL A 120 -10.89 9.50 13.58
N TYR A 121 -11.90 10.21 14.09
CA TYR A 121 -11.80 11.63 14.42
C TYR A 121 -11.50 11.77 15.91
N LEU A 122 -10.54 12.64 16.24
CA LEU A 122 -10.11 12.90 17.62
C LEU A 122 -10.12 14.38 17.90
N GLU A 123 -10.77 14.75 19.00
CA GLU A 123 -10.55 16.03 19.68
C GLU A 123 -9.21 16.02 20.42
N LYS A 124 -8.75 17.20 20.85
CA LYS A 124 -7.42 17.36 21.49
C LYS A 124 -7.23 16.46 22.71
N ASN A 125 -8.25 16.37 23.58
CA ASN A 125 -8.21 15.54 24.78
C ASN A 125 -8.17 14.03 24.44
N GLU A 126 -9.00 13.56 23.51
CA GLU A 126 -9.01 12.17 23.05
C GLU A 126 -7.66 11.78 22.44
N TYR A 127 -7.10 12.67 21.62
CA TYR A 127 -5.79 12.50 21.01
C TYR A 127 -4.69 12.30 22.06
N ASP A 128 -4.63 13.17 23.07
CA ASP A 128 -3.61 13.10 24.12
C ASP A 128 -3.78 11.84 25.00
N ILE A 129 -5.02 11.41 25.27
CA ILE A 129 -5.28 10.14 25.97
C ILE A 129 -4.74 8.96 25.15
N LEU A 130 -5.08 8.88 23.86
CA LEU A 130 -4.64 7.78 23.00
C LEU A 130 -3.11 7.76 22.83
N LYS A 131 -2.49 8.93 22.74
CA LYS A 131 -1.03 9.06 22.74
C LYS A 131 -0.41 8.46 24.00
N ASN A 132 -0.96 8.77 25.18
CA ASN A 132 -0.47 8.26 26.46
C ASN A 132 -0.72 6.75 26.63
N LEU A 133 -1.77 6.21 26.00
CA LEU A 133 -2.02 4.76 25.94
C LEU A 133 -1.03 4.01 25.02
N GLY A 134 -0.19 4.73 24.27
CA GLY A 134 0.80 4.17 23.37
C GLY A 134 0.23 3.75 22.02
N VAL A 135 -0.82 4.42 21.54
CA VAL A 135 -1.25 4.33 20.14
C VAL A 135 -0.11 4.84 19.25
N ARG A 136 0.33 4.00 18.32
CA ARG A 136 1.41 4.23 17.36
C ARG A 136 1.19 3.33 16.14
N ASP A 137 2.12 3.35 15.18
CA ASP A 137 2.08 2.49 14.00
C ASP A 137 1.74 1.03 14.38
N SER A 138 0.73 0.48 13.71
CA SER A 138 0.22 -0.87 13.95
C SER A 138 1.24 -1.95 13.58
N LYS A 139 2.19 -1.64 12.68
CA LYS A 139 3.25 -2.57 12.25
C LYS A 139 4.24 -2.91 13.37
N ASP A 140 4.39 -2.02 14.35
CA ASP A 140 5.28 -2.20 15.51
C ASP A 140 4.57 -2.83 16.73
N LEU A 141 3.37 -3.37 16.53
CA LEU A 141 2.52 -3.91 17.59
C LEU A 141 2.18 -5.38 17.31
N SER A 142 2.28 -6.22 18.35
CA SER A 142 1.76 -7.59 18.32
C SER A 142 0.24 -7.59 18.20
N ASP A 143 -0.34 -8.65 17.63
CA ASP A 143 -1.80 -8.81 17.50
C ASP A 143 -2.55 -8.67 18.84
N ASP A 144 -2.02 -9.21 19.95
CA ASP A 144 -2.62 -9.04 21.29
C ASP A 144 -2.66 -7.57 21.75
N ARG A 145 -1.66 -6.79 21.36
CA ARG A 145 -1.58 -5.36 21.67
C ARG A 145 -2.54 -4.57 20.79
N ILE A 146 -2.70 -4.95 19.52
CA ILE A 146 -3.72 -4.39 18.63
C ILE A 146 -5.12 -4.57 19.22
N ILE A 147 -5.47 -5.79 19.63
CA ILE A 147 -6.81 -6.09 20.20
C ILE A 147 -7.06 -5.25 21.47
N LYS A 148 -6.07 -5.18 22.37
CA LYS A 148 -6.17 -4.37 23.59
C LYS A 148 -6.34 -2.88 23.27
N LEU A 149 -5.48 -2.31 22.42
CA LEU A 149 -5.56 -0.90 22.04
C LEU A 149 -6.83 -0.56 21.29
N ALA A 150 -7.31 -1.45 20.41
CA ALA A 150 -8.57 -1.26 19.71
C ALA A 150 -9.76 -1.19 20.68
N SER A 151 -9.76 -1.97 21.76
CA SER A 151 -10.76 -1.86 22.82
C SER A 151 -10.68 -0.51 23.53
N GLU A 152 -9.47 -0.05 23.89
CA GLU A 152 -9.28 1.24 24.55
C GLU A 152 -9.66 2.43 23.65
N ILE A 153 -9.30 2.41 22.36
CA ILE A 153 -9.69 3.44 21.39
C ILE A 153 -11.22 3.61 21.34
N LYS A 154 -11.96 2.49 21.30
CA LYS A 154 -13.43 2.50 21.27
C LYS A 154 -14.06 3.00 22.58
N LYS A 155 -13.34 2.97 23.71
CA LYS A 155 -13.78 3.57 24.98
C LYS A 155 -13.53 5.08 25.02
N VAL A 156 -12.46 5.55 24.38
CA VAL A 156 -12.07 6.96 24.36
C VAL A 156 -12.93 7.77 23.41
N THR A 157 -13.26 7.22 22.23
CA THR A 157 -14.07 7.95 21.23
C THR A 157 -15.11 7.07 20.55
N ASN A 158 -16.26 7.66 20.23
CA ASN A 158 -17.30 7.06 19.39
C ASN A 158 -17.26 7.59 17.93
N ASN A 159 -16.36 8.53 17.64
CA ASN A 159 -16.22 9.21 16.35
C ASN A 159 -15.32 8.43 15.39
N TYR A 160 -15.64 7.15 15.19
CA TYR A 160 -14.91 6.28 14.27
C TYR A 160 -15.84 5.51 13.34
N SER A 161 -15.29 5.00 12.24
CA SER A 161 -15.97 4.10 11.32
C SER A 161 -15.00 3.04 10.82
N ILE A 162 -15.49 1.82 10.64
CA ILE A 162 -14.74 0.69 10.09
C ILE A 162 -15.55 0.13 8.92
N LEU A 163 -15.05 0.28 7.71
CA LEU A 163 -15.66 -0.28 6.50
C LEU A 163 -14.94 -1.56 6.11
N ARG A 164 -15.70 -2.65 5.94
CA ARG A 164 -15.18 -3.95 5.51
C ARG A 164 -15.70 -4.29 4.13
N ILE A 165 -14.81 -4.58 3.20
CA ILE A 165 -15.12 -5.09 1.87
C ILE A 165 -14.66 -6.55 1.83
N GLY A 166 -15.61 -7.46 2.06
CA GLY A 166 -15.38 -8.91 1.95
C GLY A 166 -14.96 -9.31 0.54
N GLN A 167 -14.35 -10.48 0.42
CA GLN A 167 -13.61 -10.95 -0.74
C GLN A 167 -14.52 -11.12 -1.96
N SER A 168 -15.70 -11.72 -1.77
CA SER A 168 -16.70 -11.82 -2.84
C SER A 168 -17.13 -10.44 -3.38
N LYS A 169 -17.40 -9.47 -2.48
CA LYS A 169 -17.73 -8.10 -2.89
C LYS A 169 -16.54 -7.38 -3.53
N TYR A 170 -15.33 -7.60 -3.01
CA TYR A 170 -14.10 -7.08 -3.56
C TYR A 170 -13.90 -7.59 -5.00
N ASN A 171 -14.10 -8.88 -5.25
CA ASN A 171 -13.96 -9.49 -6.57
C ASN A 171 -14.99 -8.92 -7.55
N GLU A 172 -16.24 -8.72 -7.12
CA GLU A 172 -17.29 -8.04 -7.91
C GLU A 172 -16.87 -6.61 -8.28
N LEU A 173 -16.40 -5.82 -7.31
CA LEU A 173 -15.95 -4.45 -7.52
C LEU A 173 -14.72 -4.39 -8.42
N TYR A 174 -13.76 -5.29 -8.22
CA TYR A 174 -12.53 -5.35 -9.03
C TYR A 174 -12.85 -5.72 -10.48
N LYS A 175 -13.78 -6.65 -10.73
CA LYS A 175 -14.23 -6.99 -12.09
C LYS A 175 -14.84 -5.78 -12.82
N LYS A 176 -15.52 -4.89 -12.09
CA LYS A 176 -16.15 -3.68 -12.65
C LYS A 176 -15.17 -2.51 -12.83
N ILE A 177 -14.25 -2.33 -11.89
CA ILE A 177 -13.40 -1.13 -11.78
C ILE A 177 -11.99 -1.37 -12.34
N GLY A 178 -11.45 -2.59 -12.18
CA GLY A 178 -10.12 -2.99 -12.64
C GLY A 178 -8.95 -2.36 -11.90
N ASN A 179 -9.20 -1.58 -10.84
CA ASN A 179 -8.16 -0.84 -10.11
C ASN A 179 -8.42 -0.80 -8.60
N ILE A 180 -7.51 -1.43 -7.84
CA ILE A 180 -7.58 -1.48 -6.37
C ILE A 180 -7.53 -0.09 -5.72
N ASN A 181 -6.74 0.84 -6.26
CA ASN A 181 -6.62 2.18 -5.68
C ASN A 181 -7.93 2.97 -5.81
N ALA A 182 -8.72 2.72 -6.86
CA ALA A 182 -10.04 3.33 -7.00
C ALA A 182 -11.06 2.74 -5.99
N ILE A 183 -10.98 1.43 -5.71
CA ILE A 183 -11.79 0.78 -4.66
C ILE A 183 -11.41 1.35 -3.29
N LEU A 184 -10.12 1.50 -3.00
CA LEU A 184 -9.63 2.10 -1.76
C LEU A 184 -10.10 3.56 -1.64
N ALA A 185 -9.95 4.38 -2.68
CA ALA A 185 -10.42 5.76 -2.67
C ALA A 185 -11.92 5.84 -2.32
N TRP A 186 -12.76 5.01 -2.95
CA TRP A 186 -14.18 4.92 -2.61
C TRP A 186 -14.42 4.50 -1.15
N ALA A 187 -13.65 3.53 -0.66
CA ALA A 187 -13.75 3.03 0.71
C ALA A 187 -13.39 4.11 1.74
N HIS A 188 -12.27 4.83 1.56
CA HIS A 188 -11.89 5.97 2.41
C HIS A 188 -12.95 7.07 2.38
N VAL A 189 -13.40 7.49 1.20
CA VAL A 189 -14.46 8.51 1.07
C VAL A 189 -15.71 8.10 1.84
N THR A 190 -16.16 6.86 1.67
CA THR A 190 -17.34 6.32 2.37
C THR A 190 -17.13 6.33 3.88
N ASN A 191 -15.97 5.88 4.35
CA ASN A 191 -15.69 5.76 5.76
C ASN A 191 -15.53 7.13 6.44
N ILE A 192 -14.89 8.10 5.77
CA ILE A 192 -14.79 9.50 6.22
C ILE A 192 -16.18 10.14 6.31
N LYS A 193 -17.04 9.95 5.30
CA LYS A 193 -18.44 10.43 5.35
C LYS A 193 -19.22 9.83 6.52
N ASN A 194 -19.01 8.55 6.82
CA ASN A 194 -19.68 7.90 7.95
C ASN A 194 -19.29 8.53 9.29
N VAL A 195 -18.02 8.91 9.47
CA VAL A 195 -17.59 9.64 10.68
C VAL A 195 -18.15 11.07 10.67
N TYR A 196 -18.10 11.76 9.53
CA TYR A 196 -18.61 13.14 9.41
C TYR A 196 -20.09 13.26 9.76
N LYS A 197 -20.90 12.25 9.40
CA LYS A 197 -22.32 12.18 9.78
C LYS A 197 -22.54 12.09 11.29
N LYS A 198 -21.60 11.50 12.03
CA LYS A 198 -21.64 11.42 13.51
C LYS A 198 -21.19 12.72 14.14
N GLN A 199 -20.10 13.29 13.63
CA GLN A 199 -19.47 14.50 14.11
C GLN A 199 -18.83 15.25 12.92
N PRO A 200 -19.36 16.42 12.51
CA PRO A 200 -18.72 17.25 11.49
C PRO A 200 -17.34 17.75 11.94
N PHE A 201 -16.37 17.75 11.04
CA PHE A 201 -14.99 18.20 11.30
C PHE A 201 -14.41 18.94 10.09
N LYS A 202 -13.26 19.60 10.26
CA LYS A 202 -12.66 20.44 9.21
C LYS A 202 -11.44 19.82 8.52
N LYS A 203 -10.70 18.93 9.19
CA LYS A 203 -9.42 18.39 8.71
C LYS A 203 -9.46 16.87 8.66
N ALA A 204 -8.93 16.30 7.59
CA ALA A 204 -8.74 14.86 7.46
C ALA A 204 -7.35 14.55 6.88
N LEU A 205 -6.66 13.63 7.52
CA LEU A 205 -5.35 13.12 7.17
C LEU A 205 -5.48 11.65 6.70
N VAL A 206 -4.96 11.37 5.50
CA VAL A 206 -4.98 10.02 4.90
C VAL A 206 -3.57 9.66 4.46
N ASP A 207 -3.16 8.40 4.66
CA ASP A 207 -1.89 7.90 4.10
C ASP A 207 -1.94 7.90 2.57
N LYS A 208 -0.80 8.23 1.94
CA LYS A 208 -0.74 8.43 0.49
C LYS A 208 -0.60 7.10 -0.25
N PHE A 209 -1.72 6.51 -0.68
CA PHE A 209 -1.74 5.22 -1.41
C PHE A 209 -2.02 5.32 -2.92
N GLY A 210 -2.33 6.51 -3.44
CA GLY A 210 -2.75 6.68 -4.84
C GLY A 210 -3.05 8.14 -5.24
N ARG A 211 -3.87 8.32 -6.29
CA ARG A 211 -4.27 9.64 -6.77
C ARG A 211 -5.24 10.31 -5.80
N GLU A 212 -4.80 11.40 -5.19
CA GLU A 212 -5.56 12.18 -4.20
C GLU A 212 -6.90 12.72 -4.74
N GLU A 213 -6.94 13.02 -6.04
CA GLU A 213 -8.09 13.63 -6.70
C GLU A 213 -9.40 12.84 -6.52
N GLN A 214 -9.32 11.50 -6.51
CA GLN A 214 -10.52 10.67 -6.31
C GLN A 214 -11.14 10.89 -4.93
N ILE A 215 -10.30 11.00 -3.90
CA ILE A 215 -10.76 11.25 -2.53
C ILE A 215 -11.25 12.69 -2.38
N ARG A 216 -10.49 13.66 -2.91
CA ARG A 216 -10.87 15.08 -2.89
C ARG A 216 -12.22 15.31 -3.57
N ASN A 217 -12.41 14.75 -4.77
CA ASN A 217 -13.67 14.85 -5.50
C ASN A 217 -14.82 14.16 -4.77
N GLY A 218 -14.56 13.01 -4.15
CA GLY A 218 -15.54 12.26 -3.38
C GLY A 218 -16.00 12.96 -2.10
N LEU A 219 -15.24 13.94 -1.60
CA LEU A 219 -15.53 14.69 -0.36
C LEU A 219 -15.75 16.19 -0.60
N LYS A 220 -15.87 16.61 -1.86
CA LYS A 220 -15.93 18.03 -2.24
C LYS A 220 -17.08 18.78 -1.56
N GLU A 221 -18.20 18.11 -1.34
CA GLU A 221 -19.39 18.67 -0.69
C GLU A 221 -19.21 18.94 0.81
N LEU A 222 -18.22 18.31 1.45
CA LEU A 222 -17.96 18.49 2.88
C LEU A 222 -17.00 19.66 3.18
N ASN A 223 -16.39 20.24 2.15
CA ASN A 223 -15.42 21.35 2.26
C ASN A 223 -14.31 21.10 3.31
N LEU A 224 -13.77 19.88 3.31
CA LEU A 224 -12.70 19.46 4.23
C LEU A 224 -11.33 19.91 3.73
N GLU A 225 -10.48 20.31 4.68
CA GLU A 225 -9.03 20.39 4.48
C GLU A 225 -8.46 18.97 4.43
N MET A 226 -8.33 18.43 3.21
CA MET A 226 -7.77 17.11 2.95
C MET A 226 -6.24 17.17 2.86
N ILE A 227 -5.58 16.46 3.76
CA ILE A 227 -4.13 16.35 3.87
C ILE A 227 -3.73 14.92 3.52
N PHE A 228 -2.81 14.76 2.58
CA PHE A 228 -2.24 13.47 2.20
C PHE A 228 -0.74 13.52 2.48
N LYS A 229 -0.25 12.57 3.27
CA LYS A 229 1.17 12.46 3.61
C LYS A 229 1.59 11.01 3.53
N PRO A 230 2.81 10.71 3.06
CA PRO A 230 3.41 9.42 3.33
C PRO A 230 3.71 9.32 4.83
N LYS A 231 3.69 8.10 5.37
CA LYS A 231 3.92 7.84 6.79
C LYS A 231 2.92 8.56 7.70
N ALA A 232 1.67 8.72 7.25
CA ALA A 232 0.65 9.44 7.99
C ALA A 232 0.35 8.79 9.35
N GLU A 233 0.64 7.51 9.52
CA GLU A 233 0.53 6.73 10.76
C GLU A 233 1.37 7.25 11.92
N GLN A 234 2.32 8.17 11.69
CA GLN A 234 2.97 8.92 12.78
C GLN A 234 1.98 9.80 13.56
N ASN A 235 0.85 10.17 12.96
CA ASN A 235 -0.22 10.87 13.64
C ASN A 235 -1.14 9.90 14.40
N ILE A 236 -1.46 10.22 15.66
CA ILE A 236 -2.25 9.35 16.54
C ILE A 236 -3.64 9.03 15.97
N ALA A 237 -4.28 9.96 15.24
CA ALA A 237 -5.59 9.68 14.63
C ALA A 237 -5.50 8.62 13.51
N VAL A 238 -4.43 8.67 12.71
CA VAL A 238 -4.19 7.68 11.64
C VAL A 238 -3.74 6.35 12.24
N ALA A 239 -2.84 6.36 13.22
CA ALA A 239 -2.47 5.17 13.99
C ALA A 239 -3.68 4.49 14.63
N ALA A 240 -4.59 5.26 15.25
CA ALA A 240 -5.82 4.72 15.82
C ALA A 240 -6.71 4.08 14.74
N ALA A 241 -6.86 4.73 13.58
CA ALA A 241 -7.57 4.16 12.43
C ALA A 241 -6.94 2.85 11.95
N SER A 242 -5.61 2.79 11.85
CA SER A 242 -4.83 1.60 11.48
C SER A 242 -5.07 0.45 12.45
N ILE A 243 -5.00 0.71 13.76
CA ILE A 243 -5.24 -0.28 14.82
C ILE A 243 -6.68 -0.82 14.74
N LEU A 244 -7.67 0.04 14.56
CA LEU A 244 -9.07 -0.39 14.41
C LEU A 244 -9.29 -1.24 13.14
N ALA A 245 -8.64 -0.88 12.03
CA ALA A 245 -8.70 -1.66 10.80
C ALA A 245 -8.02 -3.04 10.98
N ARG A 246 -6.86 -3.08 11.65
CA ARG A 246 -6.12 -4.32 11.93
C ARG A 246 -6.87 -5.24 12.90
N ASP A 247 -7.47 -4.72 13.98
CA ASP A 247 -8.33 -5.48 14.90
C ASP A 247 -9.51 -6.13 14.15
N ALA A 248 -10.14 -5.36 13.26
CA ALA A 248 -11.21 -5.85 12.41
C ALA A 248 -10.74 -6.94 11.42
N LEU A 249 -9.51 -6.85 10.91
CA LEU A 249 -8.91 -7.87 10.05
C LEU A 249 -8.70 -9.17 10.81
N LEU A 250 -8.01 -9.10 11.96
CA LEU A 250 -7.72 -10.26 12.81
C LEU A 250 -9.01 -10.98 13.22
N THR A 251 -10.04 -10.21 13.59
CA THR A 251 -11.38 -10.74 13.90
C THR A 251 -11.99 -11.45 12.69
N THR A 252 -11.83 -10.89 11.49
CA THR A 252 -12.38 -11.49 10.27
C THR A 252 -11.68 -12.80 9.92
N ILE A 253 -10.34 -12.83 9.97
CA ILE A 253 -9.56 -14.04 9.72
C ILE A 253 -9.89 -15.13 10.74
N LYS A 254 -9.98 -14.77 12.04
CA LYS A 254 -10.39 -15.73 13.08
C LYS A 254 -11.76 -16.35 12.81
N ASN A 255 -12.73 -15.53 12.36
CA ASN A 255 -14.06 -16.02 12.02
C ASN A 255 -14.06 -16.89 10.76
N MET A 256 -13.28 -16.52 9.74
CA MET A 256 -13.07 -17.35 8.56
C MET A 256 -12.45 -18.71 8.92
N ASN A 257 -11.38 -18.70 9.73
CA ASN A 257 -10.72 -19.92 10.18
C ASN A 257 -11.71 -20.86 10.88
N LYS A 258 -12.54 -20.31 11.76
CA LYS A 258 -13.59 -21.06 12.46
C LYS A 258 -14.67 -21.59 11.51
N HIS A 259 -15.09 -20.78 10.55
CA HIS A 259 -16.18 -21.15 9.63
C HIS A 259 -15.80 -22.32 8.72
N TYR A 260 -14.58 -22.30 8.17
CA TYR A 260 -14.09 -23.35 7.27
C TYR A 260 -13.36 -24.47 8.01
N ASP A 261 -13.08 -24.33 9.31
CA ASP A 261 -12.13 -25.21 10.00
C ASP A 261 -10.83 -25.36 9.18
N PHE A 262 -10.24 -24.20 8.90
CA PHE A 262 -9.11 -24.03 7.98
C PHE A 262 -8.22 -22.88 8.46
N ASP A 263 -6.93 -22.92 8.17
CA ASP A 263 -6.02 -21.83 8.52
C ASP A 263 -5.75 -20.94 7.30
N PHE A 264 -6.17 -19.68 7.36
CA PHE A 264 -5.94 -18.68 6.31
C PHE A 264 -4.74 -17.78 6.67
N PRO A 265 -3.51 -18.11 6.20
CA PRO A 265 -2.34 -17.27 6.46
C PRO A 265 -2.47 -15.90 5.76
N LEU A 266 -2.03 -14.84 6.43
CA LEU A 266 -1.93 -13.51 5.84
C LEU A 266 -0.75 -13.42 4.85
N GLY A 267 -0.75 -12.39 4.01
CA GLY A 267 0.23 -12.15 2.96
C GLY A 267 -0.10 -12.83 1.62
N ALA A 268 0.93 -13.05 0.82
CA ALA A 268 0.84 -13.67 -0.51
C ALA A 268 2.07 -14.55 -0.84
N ASN A 269 2.67 -15.19 0.17
CA ASN A 269 3.90 -15.99 0.06
C ASN A 269 3.62 -17.46 -0.35
N SER A 270 4.65 -18.30 -0.37
CA SER A 270 4.53 -19.71 -0.74
C SER A 270 3.58 -20.50 0.16
N ILE A 271 3.51 -20.18 1.46
CA ILE A 271 2.59 -20.84 2.41
C ILE A 271 1.13 -20.59 2.01
N VAL A 272 0.82 -19.37 1.53
CA VAL A 272 -0.51 -19.02 1.01
C VAL A 272 -0.88 -19.91 -0.19
N ILE A 273 0.06 -20.17 -1.11
CA ILE A 273 -0.19 -21.04 -2.27
C ILE A 273 -0.45 -22.48 -1.81
N THR A 274 0.39 -23.01 -0.92
CA THR A 274 0.23 -24.37 -0.38
C THR A 274 -1.13 -24.53 0.29
N LYS A 275 -1.51 -23.57 1.15
CA LYS A 275 -2.83 -23.55 1.79
C LYS A 275 -3.97 -23.41 0.77
N GLY A 276 -3.78 -22.64 -0.31
CA GLY A 276 -4.76 -22.55 -1.37
C GLY A 276 -5.02 -23.87 -2.07
N LYS A 277 -3.97 -24.64 -2.35
CA LYS A 277 -4.11 -25.98 -2.93
C LYS A 277 -4.85 -26.94 -1.98
N GLU A 278 -4.57 -26.88 -0.69
CA GLU A 278 -5.30 -27.63 0.33
C GLU A 278 -6.79 -27.22 0.38
N PHE A 279 -7.05 -25.92 0.36
CA PHE A 279 -8.40 -25.36 0.40
C PHE A 279 -9.24 -25.84 -0.79
N VAL A 280 -8.72 -25.73 -2.02
CA VAL A 280 -9.40 -26.19 -3.24
C VAL A 280 -9.72 -27.68 -3.18
N LYS A 281 -8.80 -28.51 -2.66
CA LYS A 281 -9.05 -29.96 -2.48
C LYS A 281 -10.19 -30.24 -1.49
N LYS A 282 -10.34 -29.43 -0.44
CA LYS A 282 -11.34 -29.63 0.62
C LYS A 282 -12.71 -29.04 0.28
N PHE A 283 -12.76 -27.89 -0.40
CA PHE A 283 -13.99 -27.10 -0.59
C PHE A 283 -14.34 -26.82 -2.06
N GLY A 284 -13.48 -27.17 -3.00
CA GLY A 284 -13.65 -26.88 -4.42
C GLY A 284 -13.13 -25.50 -4.84
N GLU A 285 -12.93 -25.34 -6.14
CA GLU A 285 -12.40 -24.11 -6.75
C GLU A 285 -13.38 -22.93 -6.64
N GLU A 286 -14.69 -23.18 -6.79
CA GLU A 286 -15.71 -22.14 -6.80
C GLU A 286 -15.72 -21.33 -5.49
N GLU A 287 -15.35 -21.98 -4.39
CA GLU A 287 -15.34 -21.36 -3.06
C GLU A 287 -14.20 -20.33 -2.89
N LEU A 288 -13.19 -20.33 -3.76
CA LEU A 288 -12.10 -19.34 -3.72
C LEU A 288 -12.62 -17.91 -3.82
N ASN A 289 -13.70 -17.67 -4.57
CA ASN A 289 -14.27 -16.33 -4.71
C ASN A 289 -14.76 -15.74 -3.37
N ASN A 290 -15.11 -16.58 -2.40
CA ASN A 290 -15.60 -16.14 -1.10
C ASN A 290 -14.48 -15.87 -0.10
N VAL A 291 -13.29 -16.47 -0.31
CA VAL A 291 -12.20 -16.43 0.67
C VAL A 291 -10.96 -15.67 0.21
N CYS A 292 -10.80 -15.38 -1.08
CA CYS A 292 -9.59 -14.73 -1.59
C CYS A 292 -9.85 -13.68 -2.68
N LYS A 293 -8.80 -12.90 -2.98
CA LYS A 293 -8.78 -11.91 -4.08
C LYS A 293 -8.45 -12.58 -5.42
N MET A 294 -9.46 -12.78 -6.27
CA MET A 294 -9.35 -13.64 -7.46
C MET A 294 -8.41 -13.13 -8.56
N HIS A 295 -8.12 -11.82 -8.59
CA HIS A 295 -7.22 -11.22 -9.58
C HIS A 295 -5.72 -11.40 -9.26
N PHE A 296 -5.36 -11.95 -8.09
CA PHE A 296 -3.97 -12.18 -7.73
C PHE A 296 -3.38 -13.32 -8.56
N LYS A 297 -2.12 -13.18 -8.99
CA LYS A 297 -1.37 -14.27 -9.66
C LYS A 297 -1.34 -15.56 -8.84
N THR A 298 -1.44 -15.45 -7.52
CA THR A 298 -1.55 -16.56 -6.56
C THR A 298 -2.64 -17.57 -6.94
N VAL A 299 -3.77 -17.12 -7.49
CA VAL A 299 -4.86 -18.02 -7.94
C VAL A 299 -4.37 -18.98 -9.02
N GLN A 300 -3.65 -18.48 -10.02
CA GLN A 300 -3.11 -19.32 -11.09
C GLN A 300 -2.16 -20.39 -10.53
N ASN A 301 -1.33 -20.03 -9.55
CA ASN A 301 -0.42 -20.97 -8.90
C ASN A 301 -1.13 -22.02 -8.03
N ILE A 302 -2.36 -21.74 -7.58
CA ILE A 302 -3.19 -22.66 -6.81
C ILE A 302 -3.88 -23.66 -7.75
N LEU A 303 -4.40 -23.19 -8.88
CA LEU A 303 -5.20 -23.98 -9.83
C LEU A 303 -4.35 -24.83 -10.79
N ASN A 304 -3.07 -24.50 -10.95
CA ASN A 304 -2.08 -25.31 -11.67
C ASN A 304 -1.45 -26.37 -10.77
#